data_AF-A0A8I2H4D8-F1
#
_entry.id   AF-A0A8I2H4D8-F1
#
_cell.length_a   1.000
_cell.length_b   1.000
_cell.length_c   1.000
_cell.angle_alpha   90.00
_cell.angle_beta   90.00
_cell.angle_gamma   90.00
#
_symmetry.space_group_name_H-M   'P 1'
#
loop_
_entity.id
_entity.type
_entity.pdbx_description
1 polymer ?
#
loop_
_entity_poly.entity_id
_entity_poly.type
_entity_poly.pdbx_seq_one_letter_code
_entity_poly.pdbx_strand_id
1 'polypeptide(L)'
;MNRTWGFALIMLTLWGLISYFHIYFERFVDIPLLLLVLSFSYIAKEQENIIHITIGLLIFIAIEFVGYELIAELWFAEHPAYVKNTLTLSFQLLMDLGVFFYLKNRVRLSTYYVNRFAPEKQEYIYMTHADILLVGLFFLFMLVDLATLAENIIRNLEYFGVDESFAKQFWSWNWFYKAYPYIKSILLSCVITVLLATVYVERFRPAPIKESEEDSTLKKSEPQHRS
;
A
#
# COMPACT_ATOMS: atom_id res chain seq x y z
N MET A 1 32.91 16.60 2.03
CA MET A 1 32.41 16.73 0.65
C MET A 1 32.33 15.40 -0.13
N ASN A 2 32.76 14.25 0.43
CA ASN A 2 32.76 12.95 -0.27
C ASN A 2 31.52 12.07 -0.01
N ARG A 3 30.70 12.38 1.00
CA ARG A 3 29.48 11.62 1.32
C ARG A 3 28.34 11.86 0.32
N THR A 4 28.30 13.02 -0.33
CA THR A 4 27.26 13.40 -1.31
C THR A 4 27.39 12.63 -2.62
N TRP A 5 28.60 12.39 -3.12
CA TRP A 5 28.83 11.63 -4.35
C TRP A 5 28.55 10.14 -4.20
N GLY A 6 28.94 9.54 -3.07
CA GLY A 6 28.60 8.15 -2.77
C GLY A 6 27.08 7.93 -2.65
N PHE A 7 26.39 8.87 -2.00
CA PHE A 7 24.93 8.86 -1.92
C PHE A 7 24.27 9.02 -3.30
N ALA A 8 24.75 9.96 -4.13
CA ALA A 8 24.24 10.13 -5.49
C ALA A 8 24.43 8.88 -6.36
N LEU A 9 25.57 8.19 -6.21
CA LEU A 9 25.85 6.95 -6.95
C LEU A 9 24.93 5.81 -6.53
N ILE A 10 24.63 5.69 -5.22
CA ILE A 10 23.66 4.73 -4.68
C ILE A 10 22.24 5.05 -5.18
N MET A 11 21.86 6.34 -5.22
CA MET A 11 20.55 6.76 -5.74
C MET A 11 20.43 6.50 -7.24
N LEU A 12 21.50 6.71 -8.02
CA LEU A 12 21.54 6.42 -9.45
C LEU A 12 21.43 4.92 -9.74
N THR A 13 22.12 4.07 -8.96
CA THR A 13 22.00 2.61 -9.12
C THR A 13 20.63 2.10 -8.70
N LEU A 14 20.06 2.63 -7.61
CA LEU A 14 18.68 2.33 -7.22
C LEU A 14 17.68 2.76 -8.28
N TRP A 15 17.83 3.96 -8.84
CA TRP A 15 16.95 4.45 -9.89
C TRP A 15 17.08 3.62 -11.18
N GLY A 16 18.30 3.23 -11.55
CA GLY A 16 18.55 2.33 -12.68
C GLY A 16 17.92 0.95 -12.47
N LEU A 17 18.00 0.38 -11.26
CA LEU A 17 17.36 -0.88 -10.91
C LEU A 17 15.83 -0.76 -10.96
N ILE A 18 15.27 0.29 -10.37
CA ILE A 18 13.81 0.55 -10.40
C ILE A 18 13.33 0.72 -11.83
N SER A 19 14.06 1.44 -12.67
CA SER A 19 13.75 1.63 -14.10
C SER A 19 13.84 0.32 -14.88
N TYR A 20 14.86 -0.50 -14.62
CA TYR A 20 15.00 -1.83 -15.21
C TYR A 20 13.84 -2.75 -14.83
N PHE A 21 13.48 -2.79 -13.54
CA PHE A 21 12.33 -3.54 -13.07
C PHE A 21 11.01 -2.99 -13.65
N HIS A 22 10.88 -1.67 -13.79
CA HIS A 22 9.71 -1.05 -14.41
C HIS A 22 9.54 -1.50 -15.87
N ILE A 23 10.62 -1.55 -16.64
CA ILE A 23 10.58 -1.99 -18.03
C ILE A 23 10.28 -3.48 -18.14
N TYR A 24 10.82 -4.31 -17.24
CA TYR A 24 10.68 -5.76 -17.33
C TYR A 24 9.34 -6.28 -16.79
N PHE A 25 8.80 -5.64 -15.74
CA PHE A 25 7.59 -6.09 -15.07
C PHE A 25 6.32 -5.36 -15.49
N GLU A 26 6.41 -4.32 -16.34
CA GLU A 26 5.38 -3.42 -16.94
C GLU A 26 4.18 -3.02 -16.05
N ARG A 27 3.49 -4.02 -15.49
CA ARG A 27 2.30 -3.98 -14.64
C ARG A 27 2.59 -3.96 -13.12
N PHE A 28 3.80 -4.27 -12.66
CA PHE A 28 4.14 -4.42 -11.22
C PHE A 28 5.35 -3.59 -10.76
N VAL A 29 5.41 -2.35 -11.23
CA VAL A 29 6.48 -1.36 -10.90
C VAL A 29 6.60 -1.11 -9.39
N ASP A 30 5.54 -1.39 -8.65
CA ASP A 30 5.37 -1.02 -7.24
C ASP A 30 6.03 -2.01 -6.28
N ILE A 31 6.25 -3.25 -6.73
CA ILE A 31 6.95 -4.27 -5.94
C ILE A 31 8.37 -3.82 -5.60
N PRO A 32 9.23 -3.43 -6.58
CA PRO A 32 10.56 -2.87 -6.29
C PRO A 32 10.52 -1.68 -5.34
N LEU A 33 9.52 -0.79 -5.48
CA LEU A 33 9.43 0.45 -4.73
C LEU A 33 9.00 0.21 -3.27
N LEU A 34 8.09 -0.74 -3.04
CA LEU A 34 7.74 -1.18 -1.69
C LEU A 34 8.86 -1.99 -1.04
N LEU A 35 9.58 -2.83 -1.79
CA LEU A 35 10.77 -3.52 -1.28
C LEU A 35 11.86 -2.52 -0.88
N LEU A 36 12.00 -1.42 -1.62
CA LEU A 36 12.90 -0.33 -1.27
C LEU A 36 12.49 0.36 0.04
N VAL A 37 11.21 0.73 0.16
CA VAL A 37 10.66 1.32 1.40
C VAL A 37 10.86 0.37 2.59
N LEU A 38 10.60 -0.93 2.40
CA LEU A 38 10.81 -1.95 3.42
C LEU A 38 12.28 -2.01 3.84
N SER A 39 13.19 -2.02 2.86
CA SER A 39 14.64 -2.04 3.11
C SER A 39 15.08 -0.82 3.90
N PHE A 40 14.61 0.37 3.55
CA PHE A 40 14.89 1.59 4.32
C PHE A 40 14.32 1.53 5.74
N SER A 41 13.13 0.98 5.91
CA SER A 41 12.47 0.86 7.21
C SER A 41 13.24 -0.11 8.13
N TYR A 42 13.77 -1.21 7.60
CA TYR A 42 14.65 -2.11 8.37
C TYR A 42 15.99 -1.47 8.73
N ILE A 43 16.60 -0.71 7.81
CA ILE A 43 17.89 -0.07 8.03
C ILE A 43 17.79 1.06 9.07
N ALA A 44 16.69 1.80 9.08
CA ALA A 44 16.50 2.96 9.96
C ALA A 44 16.43 2.61 11.46
N LYS A 45 16.15 1.34 11.82
CA LYS A 45 15.82 0.85 13.18
C LYS A 45 14.64 1.64 13.81
N GLU A 46 13.84 1.00 14.66
CA GLU A 46 12.72 1.63 15.40
C GLU A 46 11.48 2.05 14.57
N GLN A 47 11.36 1.58 13.32
CA GLN A 47 10.25 1.93 12.41
C GLN A 47 9.22 0.80 12.26
N GLU A 48 8.85 0.15 13.37
CA GLU A 48 7.98 -1.04 13.38
C GLU A 48 6.62 -0.81 12.71
N ASN A 49 6.03 0.37 12.89
CA ASN A 49 4.76 0.74 12.25
C ASN A 49 4.84 0.70 10.72
N ILE A 50 5.92 1.24 10.14
CA ILE A 50 6.10 1.28 8.69
C ILE A 50 6.42 -0.11 8.16
N ILE A 51 7.25 -0.87 8.87
CA ILE A 51 7.54 -2.27 8.52
C ILE A 51 6.23 -3.06 8.41
N HIS A 52 5.35 -2.96 9.41
CA HIS A 52 4.07 -3.65 9.38
C HIS A 52 3.21 -3.24 8.19
N ILE A 53 3.04 -1.93 7.98
CA ILE A 53 2.26 -1.40 6.85
C ILE A 53 2.82 -1.91 5.52
N THR A 54 4.13 -1.78 5.30
CA THR A 54 4.78 -2.17 4.04
C THR A 54 4.72 -3.68 3.81
N ILE A 55 4.90 -4.51 4.86
CA ILE A 55 4.72 -5.96 4.76
C ILE A 55 3.27 -6.29 4.38
N GLY A 56 2.29 -5.66 5.03
CA GLY A 56 0.88 -5.86 4.69
C GLY A 56 0.60 -5.55 3.23
N LEU A 57 1.04 -4.39 2.74
CA LEU A 57 0.88 -3.99 1.34
C LEU A 57 1.56 -4.99 0.38
N LEU A 58 2.76 -5.46 0.70
CA LEU A 58 3.46 -6.47 -0.12
C LEU A 58 2.71 -7.80 -0.16
N ILE A 59 2.11 -8.23 0.96
CA ILE A 59 1.28 -9.44 1.00
C ILE A 59 0.07 -9.29 0.08
N PHE A 60 -0.64 -8.16 0.15
CA PHE A 60 -1.79 -7.93 -0.73
C PHE A 60 -1.39 -7.88 -2.21
N ILE A 61 -0.28 -7.22 -2.56
CA ILE A 61 0.20 -7.21 -3.95
C ILE A 61 0.61 -8.60 -4.42
N ALA A 62 1.23 -9.41 -3.57
CA ALA A 62 1.56 -10.79 -3.91
C ALA A 62 0.30 -11.63 -4.15
N ILE A 63 -0.73 -11.47 -3.31
CA ILE A 63 -2.03 -12.12 -3.51
C ILE A 63 -2.70 -11.63 -4.79
N GLU A 64 -2.63 -10.34 -5.10
CA GLU A 64 -3.20 -9.76 -6.32
C GLU A 64 -2.50 -10.33 -7.56
N PHE A 65 -1.17 -10.38 -7.56
CA PHE A 65 -0.36 -10.95 -8.63
C PHE A 65 -0.74 -12.42 -8.88
N VAL A 66 -0.67 -13.25 -7.84
CA VAL A 66 -0.97 -14.68 -7.94
C VAL A 66 -2.43 -14.90 -8.33
N GLY A 67 -3.36 -14.15 -7.75
CA GLY A 67 -4.78 -14.25 -8.05
C GLY A 67 -5.11 -13.86 -9.49
N TYR A 68 -4.48 -12.79 -10.00
CA TYR A 68 -4.63 -12.39 -11.40
C TYR A 68 -4.13 -13.48 -12.36
N GLU A 69 -2.93 -14.02 -12.13
CA GLU A 69 -2.38 -15.08 -12.98
C GLU A 69 -3.26 -16.34 -12.98
N LEU A 70 -3.75 -16.76 -11.80
CA LEU A 70 -4.67 -17.89 -11.68
C LEU A 70 -6.00 -17.65 -12.41
N ILE A 71 -6.59 -16.45 -12.28
CA ILE A 71 -7.81 -16.10 -13.00
C ILE A 71 -7.55 -16.07 -14.52
N ALA A 72 -6.41 -15.53 -14.94
CA ALA A 72 -6.04 -15.44 -16.35
C ALA A 72 -5.87 -16.83 -16.97
N GLU A 73 -5.13 -17.72 -16.31
CA GLU A 73 -4.88 -19.09 -16.77
C GLU A 73 -6.18 -19.91 -16.85
N LEU A 74 -7.03 -19.84 -15.82
CA LEU A 74 -8.20 -20.71 -15.70
C LEU A 74 -9.43 -20.19 -16.45
N TRP A 75 -9.60 -18.87 -16.58
CA TRP A 75 -10.86 -18.28 -17.06
C TRP A 75 -10.71 -17.46 -18.35
N PHE A 76 -9.55 -16.88 -18.68
CA PHE A 76 -9.49 -15.93 -19.79
C PHE A 76 -9.55 -16.61 -21.17
N ALA A 77 -9.08 -17.84 -21.35
CA ALA A 77 -9.10 -18.45 -22.68
C ALA A 77 -10.52 -18.58 -23.26
N GLU A 78 -11.51 -18.85 -22.41
CA GLU A 78 -12.86 -19.24 -22.82
C GLU A 78 -13.89 -18.10 -22.80
N HIS A 79 -13.54 -16.94 -22.24
CA HIS A 79 -14.51 -15.87 -21.96
C HIS A 79 -14.32 -14.63 -22.85
N PRO A 80 -15.41 -13.90 -23.16
CA PRO A 80 -15.34 -12.64 -23.90
C PRO A 80 -14.71 -11.51 -23.06
N ALA A 81 -14.27 -10.45 -23.72
CA ALA A 81 -13.54 -9.34 -23.09
C ALA A 81 -14.31 -8.66 -21.94
N TYR A 82 -15.63 -8.52 -22.05
CA TYR A 82 -16.42 -7.88 -20.99
C TYR A 82 -16.40 -8.68 -19.68
N VAL A 83 -16.42 -10.02 -19.75
CA VAL A 83 -16.33 -10.92 -18.59
C VAL A 83 -14.95 -10.83 -17.97
N LYS A 84 -13.89 -10.87 -18.79
CA LYS A 84 -12.49 -10.71 -18.33
C LYS A 84 -12.32 -9.40 -17.56
N ASN A 85 -12.83 -8.31 -18.11
CA ASN A 85 -12.76 -6.98 -17.49
C ASN A 85 -13.54 -6.94 -16.18
N THR A 86 -14.76 -7.48 -16.15
CA THR A 86 -15.56 -7.57 -14.93
C THR A 86 -14.84 -8.35 -13.85
N LEU A 87 -14.30 -9.52 -14.17
CA LEU A 87 -13.55 -10.36 -13.21
C LEU A 87 -12.30 -9.64 -12.70
N THR A 88 -11.52 -9.04 -13.61
CA THR A 88 -10.29 -8.31 -13.25
C THR A 88 -10.60 -7.13 -12.34
N LEU A 89 -11.53 -6.26 -12.73
CA LEU A 89 -11.89 -5.06 -11.96
C LEU A 89 -12.54 -5.41 -10.62
N SER A 90 -13.37 -6.46 -10.57
CA SER A 90 -13.97 -6.92 -9.32
C SER A 90 -12.93 -7.50 -8.37
N PHE A 91 -11.96 -8.26 -8.90
CA PHE A 91 -10.86 -8.79 -8.11
C PHE A 91 -9.98 -7.66 -7.55
N GLN A 92 -9.63 -6.66 -8.37
CA GLN A 92 -8.89 -5.48 -7.92
C GLN A 92 -9.65 -4.71 -6.81
N LEU A 93 -10.96 -4.48 -7.00
CA LEU A 93 -11.80 -3.87 -5.98
C LEU A 93 -11.80 -4.64 -4.66
N LEU A 94 -11.85 -5.99 -4.72
CA LEU A 94 -11.78 -6.84 -3.53
C LEU A 94 -10.41 -6.74 -2.83
N MET A 95 -9.32 -6.64 -3.60
CA MET A 95 -7.98 -6.45 -3.07
C MET A 95 -7.85 -5.08 -2.37
N ASP A 96 -8.31 -4.01 -3.02
CA ASP A 96 -8.31 -2.66 -2.43
C ASP A 96 -9.20 -2.57 -1.18
N LEU A 97 -10.34 -3.25 -1.17
CA LEU A 97 -11.20 -3.37 0.01
C LEU A 97 -10.50 -4.13 1.14
N GLY A 98 -9.78 -5.21 0.81
CA GLY A 98 -8.98 -5.97 1.75
C GLY A 98 -7.88 -5.11 2.39
N VAL A 99 -7.13 -4.35 1.57
CA VAL A 99 -6.12 -3.42 2.05
C VAL A 99 -6.74 -2.31 2.90
N PHE A 100 -7.88 -1.75 2.49
CA PHE A 100 -8.60 -0.75 3.27
C PHE A 100 -8.95 -1.25 4.67
N PHE A 101 -9.50 -2.47 4.80
CA PHE A 101 -9.79 -3.06 6.10
C PHE A 101 -8.54 -3.41 6.90
N TYR A 102 -7.49 -3.87 6.24
CA TYR A 102 -6.19 -4.10 6.87
C TYR A 102 -5.65 -2.82 7.50
N LEU A 103 -5.58 -1.73 6.72
CA LEU A 103 -5.08 -0.43 7.18
C LEU A 103 -5.95 0.15 8.30
N LYS A 104 -7.28 0.06 8.16
CA LYS A 104 -8.23 0.50 9.20
C LYS A 104 -8.03 -0.23 10.52
N ASN A 105 -7.62 -1.50 10.49
CA ASN A 105 -7.38 -2.33 11.67
C ASN A 105 -5.88 -2.51 11.98
N ARG A 106 -5.00 -1.76 11.33
CA ARG A 106 -3.54 -2.00 11.32
C ARG A 106 -2.97 -2.02 12.73
N VAL A 107 -3.30 -1.03 13.54
CA VAL A 107 -2.80 -0.91 14.92
C VAL A 107 -3.22 -2.12 15.74
N ARG A 108 -4.50 -2.49 15.71
CA ARG A 108 -5.02 -3.66 16.46
C ARG A 108 -4.33 -4.97 16.04
N LEU A 109 -4.17 -5.18 14.73
CA LEU A 109 -3.50 -6.37 14.18
C LEU A 109 -2.01 -6.39 14.58
N SER A 110 -1.35 -5.24 14.48
CA SER A 110 0.07 -5.06 14.83
C SER A 110 0.31 -5.31 16.31
N THR A 111 -0.53 -4.75 17.19
CA THR A 111 -0.42 -4.96 18.64
C THR A 111 -0.66 -6.42 18.99
N TYR A 112 -1.66 -7.08 18.38
CA TYR A 112 -1.89 -8.50 18.61
C TYR A 112 -0.67 -9.37 18.22
N TYR A 113 -0.06 -9.07 17.06
CA TYR A 113 1.16 -9.76 16.61
C TYR A 113 2.34 -9.53 17.55
N VAL A 114 2.61 -8.26 17.89
CA VAL A 114 3.75 -7.88 18.73
C VAL A 114 3.61 -8.43 20.15
N ASN A 115 2.42 -8.36 20.75
CA ASN A 115 2.18 -8.93 22.07
C ASN A 115 2.45 -10.45 22.12
N ARG A 116 2.29 -11.14 20.99
CA ARG A 116 2.48 -12.58 20.91
C ARG A 116 3.93 -12.99 20.62
N PHE A 117 4.63 -12.24 19.76
CA PHE A 117 5.92 -12.65 19.20
C PHE A 117 7.11 -11.77 19.59
N ALA A 118 6.87 -10.52 20.00
CA ALA A 118 7.90 -9.53 20.31
C ALA A 118 7.40 -8.50 21.35
N PRO A 119 6.98 -8.92 22.56
CA PRO A 119 6.34 -8.03 23.54
C PRO A 119 7.19 -6.81 23.91
N GLU A 120 8.51 -6.90 23.80
CA GLU A 120 9.45 -5.79 24.01
C GLU A 120 9.30 -4.63 23.02
N LYS A 121 8.57 -4.83 21.92
CA LYS A 121 8.31 -3.82 20.90
C LYS A 121 6.91 -3.20 20.97
N GLN A 122 6.12 -3.54 21.99
CA GLN A 122 4.73 -3.09 22.10
C GLN A 122 4.59 -1.56 22.10
N GLU A 123 5.51 -0.86 22.77
CA GLU A 123 5.55 0.61 22.87
C GLU A 123 5.78 1.31 21.52
N TYR A 124 6.34 0.60 20.53
CA TYR A 124 6.60 1.14 19.19
C TYR A 124 5.37 1.03 18.26
N ILE A 125 4.30 0.35 18.69
CA ILE A 125 3.08 0.19 17.89
C ILE A 125 2.05 1.25 18.28
N TYR A 126 1.78 2.16 17.35
CA TYR A 126 0.78 3.21 17.52
C TYR A 126 0.23 3.68 16.17
N MET A 127 -0.83 4.49 16.24
CA MET A 127 -1.46 5.12 15.08
C MET A 127 -0.58 6.26 14.56
N THR A 128 -0.09 6.14 13.34
CA THR A 128 0.68 7.18 12.64
C THR A 128 -0.26 8.02 11.77
N HIS A 129 0.21 9.18 11.31
CA HIS A 129 -0.50 9.94 10.28
C HIS A 129 -0.63 9.17 8.96
N ALA A 130 0.30 8.25 8.70
CA ALA A 130 0.27 7.38 7.54
C ALA A 130 -1.01 6.53 7.49
N ASP A 131 -1.47 5.99 8.63
CA ASP A 131 -2.66 5.13 8.66
C ASP A 131 -3.89 5.83 8.09
N ILE A 132 -4.13 7.07 8.54
CA ILE A 132 -5.30 7.85 8.13
C ILE A 132 -5.20 8.19 6.64
N LEU A 133 -4.03 8.64 6.18
CA LEU A 133 -3.79 9.00 4.78
C LEU A 133 -3.90 7.79 3.86
N LEU A 134 -3.34 6.64 4.25
CA LEU A 134 -3.39 5.40 3.47
C LEU A 134 -4.82 4.85 3.40
N VAL A 135 -5.59 4.88 4.50
CA VAL A 135 -7.01 4.53 4.48
C VAL A 135 -7.78 5.43 3.49
N GLY A 136 -7.52 6.73 3.49
CA GLY A 136 -8.12 7.67 2.55
C GLY A 136 -7.73 7.38 1.10
N LEU A 137 -6.47 7.07 0.83
CA LEU A 137 -6.00 6.71 -0.51
C LEU A 137 -6.65 5.42 -1.00
N PHE A 138 -6.68 4.36 -0.19
CA PHE A 138 -7.32 3.09 -0.58
C PHE A 138 -8.84 3.23 -0.73
N PHE A 139 -9.47 4.18 -0.03
CA PHE A 139 -10.86 4.55 -0.34
C PHE A 139 -11.00 5.15 -1.74
N LEU A 140 -10.10 6.03 -2.16
CA LEU A 140 -10.11 6.58 -3.53
C LEU A 140 -9.84 5.51 -4.60
N PHE A 141 -8.93 4.57 -4.32
CA PHE A 141 -8.70 3.41 -5.18
C PHE A 141 -10.01 2.63 -5.44
N MET A 142 -10.76 2.30 -4.38
CA MET A 142 -12.06 1.64 -4.52
C MET A 142 -13.08 2.44 -5.33
N LEU A 143 -13.13 3.77 -5.19
CA LEU A 143 -14.05 4.60 -5.98
C LEU A 143 -13.72 4.55 -7.48
N VAL A 144 -12.44 4.55 -7.83
CA VAL A 144 -11.98 4.45 -9.23
C VAL A 144 -12.33 3.09 -9.81
N ASP A 145 -12.20 2.02 -9.02
CA ASP A 145 -12.57 0.66 -9.42
C ASP A 145 -14.07 0.53 -9.64
N LEU A 146 -14.87 1.03 -8.71
CA LEU A 146 -16.32 1.06 -8.83
C LEU A 146 -16.77 1.86 -10.06
N ALA A 147 -16.17 3.02 -10.32
CA ALA A 147 -16.48 3.83 -11.49
C ALA A 147 -16.16 3.09 -12.80
N THR A 148 -15.01 2.41 -12.85
CA THR A 148 -14.55 1.68 -14.03
C THR A 148 -15.36 0.40 -14.25
N LEU A 149 -15.72 -0.29 -13.17
CA LEU A 149 -16.59 -1.46 -13.20
C LEU A 149 -18.02 -1.07 -13.65
N ALA A 150 -18.56 0.03 -13.13
CA ALA A 150 -19.84 0.57 -13.56
C ALA A 150 -19.82 0.95 -15.05
N GLU A 151 -18.75 1.62 -15.51
CA GLU A 151 -18.57 1.92 -16.93
C GLU A 151 -18.52 0.63 -17.77
N ASN A 152 -17.79 -0.40 -17.31
CA ASN A 152 -17.74 -1.69 -18.00
C ASN A 152 -19.12 -2.36 -18.10
N ILE A 153 -19.95 -2.29 -17.05
CA ILE A 153 -21.32 -2.82 -17.08
C ILE A 153 -22.18 -2.02 -18.06
N ILE A 154 -22.14 -0.68 -17.98
CA ILE A 154 -22.95 0.22 -18.81
C ILE A 154 -22.64 0.04 -20.31
N ARG A 155 -21.37 -0.16 -20.66
CA ARG A 155 -20.96 -0.42 -22.05
C ARG A 155 -21.45 -1.76 -22.59
N ASN A 156 -21.72 -2.72 -21.72
CA ASN A 156 -22.03 -4.11 -22.06
C ASN A 156 -23.47 -4.48 -21.66
N LEU A 157 -24.38 -3.50 -21.53
CA LEU A 157 -25.77 -3.72 -21.15
C LEU A 157 -26.52 -4.72 -22.04
N GLU A 158 -26.14 -4.82 -23.32
CA GLU A 158 -26.70 -5.81 -24.25
C GLU A 158 -26.54 -7.25 -23.73
N TYR A 159 -25.41 -7.57 -23.10
CA TYR A 159 -25.12 -8.89 -22.53
C TYR A 159 -25.90 -9.14 -21.23
N PHE A 160 -26.50 -8.10 -20.65
CA PHE A 160 -27.37 -8.19 -19.48
C PHE A 160 -28.87 -8.20 -19.85
N GLY A 161 -29.21 -8.36 -21.13
CA GLY A 161 -30.59 -8.47 -21.61
C GLY A 161 -31.29 -7.14 -21.87
N VAL A 162 -30.54 -6.03 -21.92
CA VAL A 162 -31.07 -4.73 -22.34
C VAL A 162 -31.15 -4.68 -23.86
N ASP A 163 -32.23 -4.10 -24.39
CA ASP A 163 -32.43 -3.95 -25.83
C ASP A 163 -31.27 -3.23 -26.51
N GLU A 164 -30.82 -3.76 -27.65
CA GLU A 164 -29.65 -3.28 -28.39
C GLU A 164 -29.81 -1.82 -28.83
N SER A 165 -31.02 -1.38 -29.20
CA SER A 165 -31.27 0.00 -29.64
C SER A 165 -30.98 1.01 -28.52
N PHE A 166 -31.23 0.62 -27.27
CA PHE A 166 -30.89 1.42 -26.10
C PHE A 166 -29.43 1.23 -25.68
N ALA A 167 -28.88 0.01 -25.71
CA ALA A 167 -27.51 -0.26 -25.27
C ALA A 167 -26.45 0.43 -26.17
N LYS A 168 -26.71 0.55 -27.47
CA LYS A 168 -25.80 1.13 -28.47
C LYS A 168 -25.29 2.53 -28.13
N GLN A 169 -26.10 3.35 -27.46
CA GLN A 169 -25.70 4.71 -27.09
C GLN A 169 -24.52 4.73 -26.10
N PHE A 170 -24.28 3.63 -25.37
CA PHE A 170 -23.26 3.55 -24.32
C PHE A 170 -21.99 2.79 -24.74
N TRP A 171 -21.96 2.13 -25.90
CA TRP A 171 -20.81 1.31 -26.33
C TRP A 171 -19.49 2.10 -26.42
N SER A 172 -19.58 3.38 -26.79
CA SER A 172 -18.42 4.27 -26.96
C SER A 172 -17.94 4.93 -25.66
N TRP A 173 -18.69 4.81 -24.56
CA TRP A 173 -18.29 5.35 -23.27
C TRP A 173 -17.00 4.67 -22.80
N ASN A 174 -15.92 5.42 -22.57
CA ASN A 174 -14.59 4.89 -22.27
C ASN A 174 -13.76 5.83 -21.39
N TRP A 175 -14.41 6.68 -20.58
CA TRP A 175 -13.73 7.78 -19.91
C TRP A 175 -12.92 7.27 -18.73
N PHE A 176 -13.57 6.51 -17.84
CA PHE A 176 -12.91 5.88 -16.71
C PHE A 176 -11.98 4.76 -17.18
N TYR A 177 -12.38 3.94 -18.15
CA TYR A 177 -11.54 2.86 -18.66
C TYR A 177 -10.19 3.37 -19.21
N LYS A 178 -10.19 4.51 -19.93
CA LYS A 178 -8.94 5.11 -20.43
C LYS A 178 -8.14 5.83 -19.35
N ALA A 179 -8.82 6.48 -18.40
CA ALA A 179 -8.17 7.20 -17.31
C ALA A 179 -7.61 6.25 -16.22
N TYR A 180 -8.16 5.05 -16.12
CA TYR A 180 -7.90 4.06 -15.07
C TYR A 180 -6.41 3.86 -14.75
N PRO A 181 -5.53 3.50 -15.72
CA PRO A 181 -4.12 3.29 -15.41
C PRO A 181 -3.45 4.56 -14.88
N TYR A 182 -3.80 5.74 -15.41
CA TYR A 182 -3.20 7.01 -14.97
C TYR A 182 -3.64 7.39 -13.56
N ILE A 183 -4.93 7.25 -13.24
CA ILE A 183 -5.46 7.56 -11.91
C ILE A 183 -4.87 6.60 -10.87
N LYS A 184 -4.85 5.29 -11.15
CA LYS A 184 -4.22 4.28 -10.28
C LYS A 184 -2.76 4.61 -10.02
N SER A 185 -1.98 4.94 -11.05
CA SER A 185 -0.56 5.32 -10.90
C SER A 185 -0.35 6.58 -10.06
N ILE A 186 -1.22 7.59 -10.18
CA ILE A 186 -1.17 8.79 -9.33
C ILE A 186 -1.45 8.44 -7.88
N LEU A 187 -2.53 7.69 -7.60
CA LEU A 187 -2.87 7.28 -6.24
C LEU A 187 -1.76 6.44 -5.60
N LEU A 188 -1.12 5.60 -6.40
CA LEU A 188 0.00 4.77 -5.97
C LEU A 188 1.26 5.58 -5.67
N SER A 189 1.55 6.58 -6.49
CA SER A 189 2.59 7.56 -6.21
C SER A 189 2.33 8.29 -4.88
N CYS A 190 1.07 8.59 -4.56
CA CYS A 190 0.69 9.14 -3.26
C CYS A 190 0.94 8.14 -2.11
N VAL A 191 0.62 6.85 -2.28
CA VAL A 191 0.90 5.81 -1.27
C VAL A 191 2.38 5.77 -0.93
N ILE A 192 3.25 5.69 -1.94
CA ILE A 192 4.70 5.66 -1.75
C ILE A 192 5.19 6.95 -1.09
N THR A 193 4.66 8.10 -1.53
CA THR A 193 4.99 9.40 -0.94
C THR A 193 4.64 9.45 0.55
N VAL A 194 3.46 8.96 0.94
CA VAL A 194 3.03 8.89 2.34
C VAL A 194 3.97 7.98 3.14
N LEU A 195 4.35 6.83 2.61
CA LEU A 195 5.28 5.92 3.30
C LEU A 195 6.66 6.57 3.51
N LEU A 196 7.25 7.15 2.46
CA LEU A 196 8.56 7.81 2.54
C LEU A 196 8.53 9.04 3.47
N ALA A 197 7.47 9.84 3.41
CA ALA A 197 7.29 10.97 4.31
C ALA A 197 7.20 10.50 5.77
N THR A 198 6.50 9.39 6.01
CA THR A 198 6.41 8.80 7.36
C THR A 198 7.76 8.29 7.82
N VAL A 199 8.55 7.61 6.97
CA VAL A 199 9.92 7.19 7.32
C VAL A 199 10.75 8.39 7.74
N TYR A 200 10.66 9.49 6.98
CA TYR A 200 11.39 10.72 7.26
C TYR A 200 10.98 11.35 8.59
N VAL A 201 9.68 11.50 8.83
CA VAL A 201 9.14 12.11 10.06
C VAL A 201 9.47 11.27 11.29
N GLU A 202 9.24 9.95 11.22
CA GLU A 202 9.45 9.04 12.35
C GLU A 202 10.92 8.88 12.72
N ARG A 203 11.86 9.18 11.81
CA ARG A 203 13.30 9.19 12.13
C ARG A 203 13.67 10.26 13.17
N PHE A 204 12.91 11.35 13.25
CA PHE A 204 13.17 12.43 14.20
C PHE A 204 12.39 12.27 15.51
N ARG A 205 11.59 11.21 15.64
CA ARG A 205 10.83 10.96 16.86
C ARG A 205 11.77 10.42 17.95
N PRO A 206 11.72 10.95 19.18
CA PRO A 206 12.44 10.36 20.29
C PRO A 206 11.89 8.95 20.58
N ALA A 207 12.79 7.99 20.82
CA ALA A 207 12.40 6.63 21.19
C ALA A 207 11.48 6.66 22.43
N PRO A 208 10.46 5.79 22.50
CA PRO A 208 9.65 5.66 23.70
C PRO A 208 10.57 5.36 24.90
N ILE A 209 10.40 6.13 25.98
CA ILE A 209 11.14 5.93 27.22
C ILE A 209 10.58 4.67 27.86
N LYS A 210 11.41 3.65 28.07
CA LYS A 210 10.99 2.44 28.77
C LYS A 210 10.51 2.85 30.16
N GLU A 211 9.36 2.35 30.61
CA GLU A 211 8.85 2.62 31.99
C GLU A 211 9.92 2.28 33.07
N SER A 212 10.80 1.30 32.80
CA SER A 212 11.93 0.96 33.69
C SER A 212 13.00 2.05 33.82
N GLU A 213 13.15 2.92 32.81
CA GLU A 213 14.10 4.04 32.82
C GLU A 213 13.50 5.30 33.46
N GLU A 214 12.18 5.49 33.35
CA GLU A 214 11.44 6.55 34.06
C GLU A 214 11.59 6.41 35.59
N ASP A 215 11.47 5.19 36.11
CA ASP A 215 11.59 4.92 37.55
C ASP A 215 13.03 5.14 38.08
N SER A 216 14.03 5.06 37.20
CA SER A 216 15.44 5.33 37.53
C SER A 216 15.80 6.83 37.47
N THR A 217 15.08 7.60 36.66
CA THR A 217 15.31 9.04 36.48
C THR A 217 14.60 9.87 37.55
N LEU A 218 13.42 9.44 37.99
CA LEU A 218 12.68 10.02 39.12
C LEU A 218 13.43 9.83 40.46
N LYS A 219 14.03 8.67 40.72
CA LYS A 219 14.82 8.43 41.94
C LYS A 219 16.11 9.25 42.05
N LYS A 220 16.63 9.77 40.93
CA LYS A 220 17.84 10.61 40.91
C LYS A 220 17.56 12.09 41.16
N SER A 221 16.32 12.53 40.99
CA SER A 221 15.92 13.94 41.15
C SER A 221 15.34 14.25 42.53
N GLU A 222 15.04 13.25 43.36
CA GLU A 222 14.75 13.47 44.78
C GLU A 222 16.04 13.73 45.56
N PRO A 223 16.21 14.90 46.21
CA PRO A 223 17.27 15.06 47.18
C PRO A 223 16.97 14.10 48.34
N GLN A 224 17.86 13.12 48.54
CA GLN A 224 17.90 12.35 49.77
C GLN A 224 18.14 13.32 50.94
N HIS A 225 17.07 13.83 51.53
CA HIS A 225 17.11 14.47 52.83
C HIS A 225 17.51 13.38 53.84
N ARG A 226 18.81 13.31 54.13
CA ARG A 226 19.34 12.60 55.28
C ARG A 226 18.87 13.35 56.53
N SER A 227 17.94 12.76 57.26
CA SER A 227 17.65 13.09 58.67
C SER A 227 18.69 12.43 59.57
#